data_AF-A0A348AT30-F1
#
_entry.id   AF-A0A348AT30-F1
#
_cell.length_a   1.000
_cell.length_b   1.000
_cell.length_c   1.000
_cell.angle_alpha   90.00
_cell.angle_beta   90.00
_cell.angle_gamma   90.00
#
_symmetry.space_group_name_H-M   'P 1'
#
loop_
_entity.id
_entity.type
_entity.pdbx_description
1 polymer ?
#
loop_
_entity_poly.entity_id
_entity_poly.type
_entity_poly.pdbx_seq_one_letter_code
_entity_poly.pdbx_strand_id
1 'polypeptide(L)' 'GKQLSELVIIKPAGKPLPFSFDILSSVFQYGNRCFTKYPEGMPDYFKQGFPDGMSYERSFMFEDGGVATASWTIR' A
#
# COMPACT_ATOMS: atom_id res chain seq x y z
N GLY A 1 -6.88 5.61 11.87
CA GLY A 1 -6.39 6.92 11.38
C GLY A 1 -4.88 7.04 11.35
N LYS A 2 -4.13 6.14 11.98
CA LYS A 2 -2.67 6.15 12.06
C LYS A 2 -2.19 4.72 11.89
N GLN A 3 -0.99 4.55 11.36
CA GLN A 3 -0.30 3.27 11.29
C GLN A 3 1.21 3.53 11.25
N LEU A 4 1.98 2.55 11.71
CA LEU A 4 3.44 2.52 11.65
C LEU A 4 3.84 1.09 11.31
N SER A 5 4.86 0.93 10.48
CA SER A 5 5.39 -0.39 10.11
C SER A 5 6.89 -0.29 9.91
N GLU A 6 7.60 -1.34 10.33
CA GLU A 6 9.01 -1.54 10.03
C GLU A 6 9.11 -2.63 8.95
N LEU A 7 9.88 -2.36 7.90
CA LEU A 7 9.99 -3.23 6.74
C LEU A 7 11.46 -3.51 6.44
N VAL A 8 11.78 -4.76 6.15
CA VAL A 8 13.12 -5.20 5.75
C VAL A 8 13.08 -5.66 4.31
N ILE A 9 13.86 -5.02 3.45
CA ILE A 9 13.95 -5.39 2.03
C ILE A 9 15.11 -6.36 1.82
N ILE A 10 14.76 -7.59 1.45
CA ILE A 10 15.73 -8.63 1.11
C ILE A 10 16.11 -8.45 -0.36
N LYS A 11 17.42 -8.38 -0.60
CA LYS A 11 18.05 -8.16 -1.92
C LYS A 11 19.29 -9.04 -2.02
N PRO A 12 19.84 -9.27 -3.23
CA PRO A 12 21.11 -9.98 -3.38
C PRO A 12 22.21 -9.41 -2.49
N ALA A 13 23.03 -10.30 -1.91
CA ALA A 13 24.08 -9.92 -0.97
C ALA A 13 25.05 -8.88 -1.56
N GLY A 14 25.42 -7.89 -0.75
CA GLY A 14 26.38 -6.85 -1.13
C GLY A 14 25.88 -5.79 -2.12
N LYS A 15 24.64 -5.88 -2.62
CA LYS A 15 24.05 -4.84 -3.49
C LYS A 15 23.23 -3.85 -2.66
N PRO A 16 23.18 -2.54 -2.94
CA PRO A 16 22.21 -1.62 -2.31
C PRO A 16 20.79 -1.86 -2.84
N LEU A 17 19.78 -1.21 -2.26
CA LEU A 17 18.46 -1.15 -2.87
C LEU A 17 18.59 -0.42 -4.22
N PRO A 18 18.12 -0.98 -5.34
CA PRO A 18 18.41 -0.42 -6.67
C PRO A 18 17.50 0.75 -7.07
N PHE A 19 16.52 1.12 -6.25
CA PHE A 19 15.54 2.17 -6.53
C PHE A 19 15.11 2.87 -5.23
N SER A 20 14.42 4.02 -5.34
CA SER A 20 13.82 4.69 -4.17
C SER A 20 12.73 3.81 -3.55
N PHE A 21 12.79 3.58 -2.23
CA PHE A 21 11.77 2.85 -1.50
C PHE A 21 10.38 3.52 -1.57
N ASP A 22 10.33 4.83 -1.83
CA ASP A 22 9.09 5.59 -1.83
C ASP A 22 8.06 5.08 -2.84
N ILE A 23 8.52 4.47 -3.95
CA ILE A 23 7.64 3.87 -4.96
C ILE A 23 6.85 2.66 -4.41
N LEU A 24 7.31 2.07 -3.31
CA LEU A 24 6.65 0.94 -2.62
C LEU A 24 5.82 1.39 -1.41
N SER A 25 6.14 2.53 -0.80
CA SER A 25 5.56 2.97 0.47
C SER A 25 4.02 2.96 0.48
N SER A 26 3.41 3.46 -0.60
CA SER A 26 1.96 3.59 -0.72
C SER A 26 1.24 2.26 -1.01
N VAL A 27 1.98 1.22 -1.39
CA VAL A 27 1.48 -0.16 -1.54
C VAL A 27 1.30 -0.82 -0.18
N PHE A 28 2.15 -0.51 0.80
CA PHE A 28 2.04 -1.06 2.16
C PHE A 28 1.08 -0.25 3.05
N GLN A 29 1.36 1.03 3.25
CA GLN A 29 0.61 1.84 4.23
C GLN A 29 -0.71 2.35 3.64
N TYR A 30 -0.63 3.26 2.66
CA TYR A 30 -1.84 3.70 1.95
C TYR A 30 -2.58 2.48 1.33
N GLY A 31 -1.87 1.39 1.01
CA GLY A 31 -2.49 0.19 0.49
C GLY A 31 -3.51 -0.48 1.41
N ASN A 32 -3.51 -0.16 2.71
CA ASN A 32 -4.58 -0.54 3.63
C ASN A 32 -5.38 0.67 4.11
N ARG A 33 -6.50 0.93 3.43
CA ARG A 33 -7.40 2.03 3.77
C ARG A 33 -8.26 1.78 5.02
N CYS A 34 -8.25 0.58 5.60
CA CYS A 34 -8.90 0.33 6.89
C CYS A 34 -8.30 1.18 8.01
N PHE A 35 -7.04 1.62 7.88
CA PHE A 35 -6.41 2.56 8.81
C PHE A 35 -6.87 4.01 8.64
N THR A 36 -7.90 4.31 7.83
CA THR A 36 -8.52 5.64 7.74
C THR A 36 -9.47 5.88 8.92
N LYS A 37 -9.53 7.13 9.42
CA LYS A 37 -10.54 7.56 10.38
C LYS A 37 -11.71 8.18 9.60
N TYR A 38 -12.75 7.39 9.34
CA TYR A 38 -13.98 7.88 8.73
C TYR A 38 -14.79 8.72 9.75
N PRO A 39 -15.46 9.80 9.31
CA PRO A 39 -16.40 10.54 10.14
C PRO A 39 -17.56 9.65 10.62
N GLU A 40 -18.17 10.04 11.74
CA GLU A 40 -19.38 9.38 12.22
C GLU A 40 -20.51 9.49 11.18
N GLY A 41 -21.27 8.41 11.01
CA GLY A 41 -22.36 8.32 10.03
C GLY A 41 -21.92 8.10 8.57
N MET A 42 -20.62 8.18 8.25
CA MET A 42 -20.12 7.87 6.92
C MET A 42 -19.88 6.36 6.76
N PRO A 43 -20.42 5.69 5.72
CA PRO A 43 -20.11 4.29 5.46
C PRO A 43 -18.61 4.08 5.20
N ASP A 44 -17.98 3.24 6.03
CA ASP A 44 -16.59 2.82 5.85
C ASP A 44 -16.53 1.57 4.96
N TYR A 45 -16.45 1.80 3.64
CA TYR A 45 -16.39 0.74 2.64
C TYR A 45 -15.28 -0.30 2.91
N PHE A 46 -14.13 0.17 3.38
CA PHE A 46 -12.97 -0.70 3.59
C PHE A 46 -13.16 -1.63 4.78
N LYS A 47 -13.68 -1.12 5.90
CA LYS A 47 -13.96 -1.95 7.08
C LYS A 47 -15.14 -2.90 6.86
N GLN A 48 -16.12 -2.52 6.04
CA GLN A 48 -17.25 -3.39 5.67
C GLN A 48 -16.84 -4.61 4.85
N GLY A 49 -15.69 -4.56 4.16
CA GLY A 49 -15.15 -5.72 3.45
C GLY A 49 -14.67 -6.85 4.36
N PHE A 50 -14.53 -6.62 5.67
CA PHE A 50 -14.07 -7.65 6.61
C PHE A 50 -15.26 -8.37 7.27
N PRO A 51 -15.16 -9.69 7.49
CA PRO A 51 -13.93 -10.50 7.48
C PRO A 51 -13.50 -11.08 6.12
N ASP A 52 -14.29 -10.95 5.05
CA ASP A 52 -13.99 -11.56 3.75
C ASP A 52 -12.71 -11.02 3.10
N GLY A 53 -12.38 -9.75 3.40
CA GLY A 53 -11.18 -9.07 2.95
C GLY A 53 -11.38 -8.28 1.65
N MET A 54 -10.27 -7.85 1.05
CA MET A 54 -10.25 -7.00 -0.14
C MET A 54 -9.04 -7.30 -1.03
N SER A 55 -9.20 -7.09 -2.33
CA SER A 55 -8.09 -6.98 -3.28
C SER A 55 -7.93 -5.54 -3.75
N TYR A 56 -6.69 -5.16 -4.07
CA TYR A 56 -6.32 -3.84 -4.57
C TYR A 56 -5.44 -3.99 -5.80
N GLU A 57 -5.65 -3.09 -6.75
CA GLU A 57 -4.80 -2.91 -7.93
C GLU A 57 -4.51 -1.43 -8.09
N ARG A 58 -3.26 -1.08 -8.39
CA ARG A 58 -2.81 0.29 -8.58
C ARG A 58 -1.78 0.40 -9.69
N SER A 59 -1.95 1.43 -10.50
CA SER A 59 -0.99 1.84 -11.52
C SER A 59 -0.38 3.20 -11.14
N PHE A 60 0.95 3.27 -11.13
CA PHE A 60 1.73 4.49 -10.93
C PHE A 60 2.30 4.93 -12.27
N MET A 61 1.84 6.08 -12.75
CA MET A 61 2.36 6.74 -13.95
C MET A 61 3.19 7.92 -13.48
N PHE A 62 4.51 7.79 -13.53
CA PHE A 62 5.43 8.86 -13.13
C PHE A 62 5.57 9.88 -14.26
N GLU A 63 5.73 11.16 -13.90
CA GLU A 63 5.71 12.28 -14.85
C GLU A 63 6.86 12.23 -15.87
N ASP A 64 7.96 11.56 -15.53
CA ASP A 64 9.12 11.31 -16.38
C ASP A 64 8.95 10.09 -17.32
N GLY A 65 7.75 9.50 -17.35
CA GLY A 65 7.43 8.33 -18.15
C GLY A 65 7.72 6.98 -17.47
N GLY A 66 8.24 6.97 -16.24
CA GLY A 66 8.33 5.76 -15.45
C GLY A 66 6.95 5.15 -15.18
N VAL A 67 6.87 3.81 -15.12
CA VAL A 67 5.62 3.10 -14.82
C VAL A 67 5.86 2.01 -13.80
N ALA A 68 4.97 1.89 -12.83
CA ALA A 68 4.91 0.74 -11.94
C ALA A 68 3.46 0.28 -11.76
N THR A 69 3.23 -1.03 -11.65
CA THR A 69 1.93 -1.62 -11.30
C THR A 69 2.09 -2.47 -10.05
N ALA A 70 1.08 -2.44 -9.18
CA ALA A 70 1.07 -3.19 -7.94
C ALA A 70 -0.33 -3.76 -7.69
N SER A 71 -0.36 -5.01 -7.24
CA SER A 71 -1.57 -5.67 -6.77
C SER A 71 -1.30 -6.35 -5.43
N TRP A 72 -2.28 -6.31 -4.54
CA TRP A 72 -2.19 -6.95 -3.23
C TRP A 72 -3.56 -7.33 -2.70
N THR A 73 -3.59 -8.24 -1.74
CA THR A 73 -4.80 -8.66 -1.04
C THR A 73 -4.63 -8.45 0.45
N ILE A 74 -5.72 -8.12 1.13
CA ILE A 74 -5.78 -7.95 2.58
C ILE A 74 -6.93 -8.83 3.06
N ARG A 75 -6.68 -9.65 4.07
CA ARG A 75 -7.64 -10.57 4.70
C ARG A 75 -7.45 -10.49 6.20
#